data_AF-Q032Y8-F1
#
_entry.id   AF-Q032Y8-F1
#
_cell.length_a   1.000
_cell.length_b   1.000
_cell.length_c   1.000
_cell.angle_alpha   90.00
_cell.angle_beta   90.00
_cell.angle_gamma   90.00
#
_symmetry.space_group_name_H-M   'P 1'
#
loop_
_entity.id
_entity.type
_entity.pdbx_description
1 polymer ?
#
loop_
_entity_poly.entity_id
_entity_poly.type
_entity_poly.pdbx_seq_one_letter_code
_entity_poly.pdbx_strand_id
1 'polypeptide(L)'
;MIEKCKEWKKLNMKKGIIAFLTVLTILLTGAVKVSADSTQAEIYRLYNKNTGEHFYTSSAFERDSVNKSGWSYEGVGWIAPKKSSTPIYRVFNPNAKGGDHYYTKSNYEANQLVKKGWKWDNKGQPVFYSGGNIPVYVAFNPNASSGSHNFT
;
A
#
# COMPACT_ATOMS: atom_id res chain seq x y z
N MET A 1 34.68 21.45 -58.94
CA MET A 1 33.27 21.61 -58.53
C MET A 1 32.55 20.29 -58.26
N ILE A 2 32.87 19.20 -58.96
CA ILE A 2 32.15 17.90 -58.84
C ILE A 2 32.39 17.18 -57.51
N GLU A 3 33.62 17.17 -56.99
CA GLU A 3 33.97 16.51 -55.71
C GLU A 3 33.21 17.09 -54.51
N LYS A 4 33.08 18.43 -54.44
CA LYS A 4 32.30 19.10 -53.38
C LYS A 4 30.80 18.73 -53.41
N CYS A 5 30.26 18.41 -54.58
CA CYS A 5 28.87 18.00 -54.75
C CYS A 5 28.64 16.54 -54.29
N LYS A 6 29.60 15.64 -54.51
CA LYS A 6 29.55 14.25 -54.02
C LYS A 6 29.60 14.18 -52.49
N GLU A 7 30.50 14.95 -51.88
CA GLU A 7 30.64 15.00 -50.42
C GLU A 7 29.42 15.62 -49.74
N TRP A 8 28.80 16.64 -50.35
CA TRP A 8 27.55 17.21 -49.85
C TRP A 8 26.39 16.21 -49.87
N LYS A 9 26.25 15.44 -50.95
CA LYS A 9 25.24 14.36 -51.04
C LYS A 9 25.48 13.26 -50.00
N LYS A 10 26.74 12.87 -49.79
CA LYS A 10 27.14 11.84 -48.81
C LYS A 10 26.87 12.29 -47.36
N LEU A 11 27.13 13.56 -47.07
CA LEU A 11 26.88 14.16 -45.76
C LEU A 11 25.37 14.27 -45.47
N ASN A 12 24.57 14.70 -46.45
CA ASN A 12 23.11 14.79 -46.28
C ASN A 12 22.45 13.42 -46.13
N MET A 13 22.95 12.41 -46.84
CA MET A 13 22.48 11.02 -46.70
C MET A 13 22.80 10.44 -45.32
N LYS A 14 24.01 10.68 -44.78
CA LYS A 14 24.38 10.27 -43.41
C LYS A 14 23.54 10.96 -42.34
N LYS A 15 23.29 12.27 -42.49
CA LYS A 15 22.42 13.04 -41.57
C LYS A 15 20.97 12.53 -41.60
N GLY A 16 20.46 12.17 -42.78
CA GLY A 16 19.16 11.54 -42.94
C GLY A 16 19.06 10.17 -42.26
N ILE A 17 20.08 9.32 -42.43
CA ILE A 17 20.13 7.99 -41.80
C ILE A 17 20.22 8.08 -40.28
N ILE A 18 21.02 9.00 -39.73
CA ILE A 18 21.14 9.21 -38.28
C ILE A 18 19.81 9.72 -37.71
N ALA A 19 19.18 10.71 -38.34
CA ALA A 19 17.88 11.22 -37.92
C ALA A 19 16.79 10.12 -37.95
N PHE A 20 16.81 9.25 -38.96
CA PHE A 20 15.86 8.14 -39.07
C PHE A 20 16.09 7.05 -38.02
N LEU A 21 17.35 6.69 -37.73
CA LEU A 21 17.70 5.72 -36.68
C LEU A 21 17.38 6.23 -35.27
N THR A 22 17.54 7.53 -35.01
CA THR A 22 17.16 8.15 -33.72
C THR A 22 15.65 8.23 -33.54
N VAL A 23 14.90 8.51 -34.60
CA VAL A 23 13.42 8.53 -34.54
C VAL A 23 12.87 7.10 -34.40
N LEU A 24 13.48 6.12 -35.07
CA LEU A 24 13.11 4.71 -34.95
C LEU A 24 13.36 4.16 -33.54
N THR A 25 14.45 4.54 -32.89
CA THR A 25 14.71 4.14 -31.49
C THR A 25 13.74 4.77 -30.50
N ILE A 26 13.34 6.03 -30.69
CA ILE A 26 12.32 6.69 -29.86
C ILE A 26 10.91 6.08 -30.10
N LEU A 27 10.61 5.65 -31.32
CA LEU A 27 9.36 4.96 -31.66
C LEU A 27 9.32 3.50 -31.19
N LEU A 28 10.46 2.84 -31.04
CA LEU A 28 10.55 1.48 -30.48
C LEU A 28 10.51 1.45 -28.94
N THR A 29 10.77 2.57 -28.26
CA THR A 29 10.58 2.68 -26.79
C THR A 29 9.13 3.03 -26.41
N GLY A 30 8.16 2.49 -27.15
CA GLY A 30 6.73 2.65 -26.88
C GLY A 30 6.43 2.44 -25.40
N ALA A 31 5.58 3.34 -24.86
CA ALA A 31 5.22 3.47 -23.45
C ALA A 31 5.31 2.16 -22.66
N VAL A 32 6.36 2.03 -21.85
CA VAL A 32 6.41 1.03 -20.78
C VAL A 32 5.28 1.39 -19.82
N LYS A 33 4.16 0.67 -19.92
CA LYS A 33 3.18 0.66 -18.84
C LYS A 33 3.85 -0.05 -17.67
N VAL A 34 4.34 0.72 -16.71
CA VAL A 34 4.64 0.17 -15.38
C VAL A 34 3.32 -0.39 -14.87
N SER A 35 3.14 -1.70 -14.98
CA SER A 35 2.07 -2.39 -14.27
C SER A 35 2.37 -2.18 -12.81
N ALA A 36 1.45 -1.57 -12.06
CA ALA A 36 1.46 -1.67 -10.62
C ALA A 36 1.64 -3.16 -10.28
N ASP A 37 2.60 -3.47 -9.40
CA ASP A 37 2.87 -4.84 -8.98
C ASP A 37 1.55 -5.44 -8.48
N SER A 38 0.97 -6.35 -9.27
CA SER A 38 -0.36 -6.89 -8.99
C SER A 38 -0.37 -7.70 -7.71
N THR A 39 0.80 -8.03 -7.16
CA THR A 39 0.96 -8.80 -5.92
C THR A 39 0.98 -7.94 -4.66
N GLN A 40 0.99 -6.61 -4.80
CA GLN A 40 1.04 -5.66 -3.68
C GLN A 40 -0.29 -4.93 -3.49
N ALA A 41 -0.54 -4.51 -2.25
CA ALA A 41 -1.70 -3.75 -1.79
C ALA A 41 -1.24 -2.58 -0.92
N GLU A 42 -1.91 -1.45 -1.09
CA GLU A 42 -1.79 -0.32 -0.18
C GLU A 42 -2.54 -0.63 1.12
N ILE A 43 -1.91 -0.33 2.26
CA ILE A 43 -2.58 -0.35 3.56
C ILE A 43 -2.87 1.09 3.95
N TYR A 44 -4.16 1.43 3.97
CA TYR A 44 -4.66 2.74 4.34
C TYR A 44 -4.63 2.91 5.85
N ARG A 45 -4.15 4.07 6.31
CA ARG A 45 -4.15 4.47 7.72
C ARG A 45 -5.20 5.54 7.95
N LEU A 46 -6.03 5.35 8.97
CA LEU A 46 -7.01 6.34 9.43
C LEU A 46 -6.82 6.59 10.91
N TYR A 47 -7.00 7.84 11.34
CA TYR A 47 -6.80 8.28 12.71
C TYR A 47 -8.11 8.78 13.35
N ASN A 48 -8.40 8.32 14.56
CA ASN A 48 -9.51 8.82 15.37
C ASN A 48 -9.02 9.84 16.39
N LYS A 49 -9.26 11.14 16.14
CA LYS A 49 -8.87 12.21 17.07
C LYS A 49 -9.52 12.13 18.46
N ASN A 50 -10.65 11.42 18.59
CA ASN A 50 -11.39 11.34 19.85
C ASN A 50 -10.83 10.24 20.77
N THR A 51 -10.30 9.16 20.19
CA THR A 51 -9.79 8.00 20.94
C THR A 51 -8.27 7.85 20.87
N GLY A 52 -7.62 8.47 19.89
CA GLY A 52 -6.20 8.27 19.57
C GLY A 52 -5.92 7.01 18.75
N GLU A 53 -6.95 6.23 18.41
CA GLU A 53 -6.80 4.99 17.64
C GLU A 53 -6.33 5.23 16.20
N HIS A 54 -5.60 4.25 15.69
CA HIS A 54 -5.37 4.12 14.25
C HIS A 54 -6.03 2.86 13.70
N PHE A 55 -6.62 3.00 12.53
CA PHE A 55 -7.29 1.94 11.79
C PHE A 55 -6.56 1.67 10.48
N TYR A 56 -6.27 0.39 10.22
CA TYR A 56 -5.46 -0.07 9.09
C TYR A 56 -6.25 -1.04 8.24
N THR A 57 -6.38 -0.74 6.95
CA THR A 57 -7.15 -1.60 6.04
C THR A 57 -6.58 -1.60 4.64
N SER A 58 -6.66 -2.76 3.97
CA SER A 58 -6.41 -2.86 2.52
C SER A 58 -7.66 -2.55 1.68
N SER A 59 -8.82 -2.40 2.31
CA SER A 59 -10.11 -2.16 1.64
C SER A 59 -10.36 -0.67 1.47
N ALA A 60 -10.40 -0.20 0.22
CA ALA A 60 -10.76 1.18 -0.10
C ALA A 60 -12.20 1.51 0.36
N PHE A 61 -13.12 0.55 0.27
CA PHE A 61 -14.49 0.73 0.76
C PHE A 61 -14.53 0.94 2.28
N GLU A 62 -13.75 0.16 3.03
CA GLU A 62 -13.68 0.30 4.48
C GLU A 62 -13.04 1.63 4.89
N ARG A 63 -11.94 2.01 4.23
CA ARG A 63 -11.31 3.34 4.38
C ARG A 63 -12.36 4.43 4.20
N ASP A 64 -13.10 4.41 3.10
CA ASP A 64 -14.07 5.45 2.79
C ASP A 64 -15.23 5.49 3.80
N SER A 65 -15.69 4.33 4.27
CA SER A 65 -16.73 4.21 5.29
C SER A 65 -16.28 4.75 6.65
N VAL A 66 -15.06 4.39 7.09
CA VAL A 66 -14.49 4.84 8.36
C VAL A 66 -14.19 6.35 8.32
N ASN A 67 -13.68 6.85 7.19
CA ASN A 67 -13.48 8.29 6.96
C ASN A 67 -14.81 9.08 7.03
N LYS A 68 -15.87 8.57 6.38
CA LYS A 68 -17.23 9.15 6.48
C LYS A 68 -17.78 9.14 7.90
N SER A 69 -17.32 8.23 8.75
CA SER A 69 -17.71 8.13 10.16
C SER A 69 -16.94 9.10 11.08
N GLY A 70 -16.13 10.00 10.51
CA GLY A 70 -15.45 11.07 11.25
C GLY A 70 -13.99 10.80 11.62
N TRP A 71 -13.42 9.69 11.17
CA TRP A 71 -11.98 9.43 11.26
C TRP A 71 -11.24 10.20 10.16
N SER A 72 -9.99 10.60 10.41
CA SER A 72 -9.15 11.28 9.44
C SER A 72 -8.36 10.28 8.61
N TYR A 73 -8.54 10.24 7.29
CA TYR A 73 -7.65 9.49 6.41
C TYR A 73 -6.26 10.15 6.33
N GLU A 74 -5.21 9.41 6.69
CA GLU A 74 -3.83 9.91 6.75
C GLU A 74 -2.98 9.49 5.53
N GLY A 75 -3.56 8.72 4.61
CA GLY A 75 -2.85 8.21 3.43
C GLY A 75 -2.54 6.72 3.50
N VAL A 76 -1.63 6.30 2.62
CA VAL A 76 -1.07 4.95 2.61
C VAL A 76 0.01 4.87 3.69
N GLY A 77 -0.19 4.02 4.69
CA GLY A 77 0.80 3.80 5.75
C GLY A 77 2.00 3.00 5.26
N TRP A 78 1.73 1.91 4.53
CA TRP A 78 2.77 1.09 3.88
C TRP A 78 2.17 0.26 2.74
N ILE A 79 3.05 -0.40 1.99
CA ILE A 79 2.70 -1.39 0.97
C ILE A 79 2.93 -2.79 1.51
N ALA A 80 1.96 -3.67 1.33
CA ALA A 80 1.97 -5.04 1.81
C ALA A 80 1.62 -6.03 0.69
N PRO A 81 1.98 -7.31 0.78
CA PRO A 81 1.53 -8.28 -0.22
C PRO A 81 0.01 -8.48 -0.13
N LYS A 82 -0.65 -8.68 -1.28
CA LYS A 82 -2.08 -9.07 -1.34
C LYS A 82 -2.34 -10.45 -0.72
N LYS A 83 -1.33 -11.33 -0.76
CA LYS A 83 -1.36 -12.68 -0.16
C LYS A 83 0.03 -13.08 0.32
N SER A 84 0.09 -13.71 1.49
CA SER A 84 1.29 -14.34 2.03
C SER A 84 0.90 -15.45 3.02
N SER A 85 1.90 -16.16 3.56
CA SER A 85 1.73 -17.11 4.67
C SER A 85 1.52 -16.43 6.03
N THR A 86 1.59 -15.10 6.12
CA THR A 86 1.46 -14.34 7.36
C THR A 86 0.22 -13.45 7.31
N PRO A 87 -0.98 -14.01 7.58
CA PRO A 87 -2.21 -13.24 7.66
C PRO A 87 -2.21 -12.33 8.89
N ILE A 88 -2.83 -11.15 8.78
CA ILE A 88 -3.11 -10.27 9.91
C ILE A 88 -4.62 -10.26 10.15
N TYR A 89 -5.01 -10.70 11.35
CA TYR A 89 -6.37 -10.68 11.85
C TYR A 89 -6.61 -9.41 12.66
N ARG A 90 -7.85 -8.94 12.65
CA ARG A 90 -8.30 -7.82 13.49
C ARG A 90 -9.50 -8.24 14.32
N VAL A 91 -9.51 -7.86 15.58
CA VAL A 91 -10.63 -8.04 16.51
C VAL A 91 -10.99 -6.71 17.15
N PHE A 92 -12.26 -6.53 17.46
CA PHE A 92 -12.81 -5.31 18.02
C PHE A 92 -13.30 -5.52 19.45
N ASN A 93 -12.92 -4.63 20.37
CA ASN A 93 -13.44 -4.59 21.73
C ASN A 93 -14.55 -3.53 21.85
N PRO A 94 -15.84 -3.93 21.85
CA PRO A 94 -16.94 -2.98 22.03
C PRO A 94 -16.99 -2.39 23.44
N ASN A 95 -16.33 -3.02 24.42
CA ASN A 95 -16.36 -2.59 25.82
C ASN A 95 -15.27 -1.56 26.15
N ALA A 96 -14.33 -1.32 25.23
CA ALA A 96 -13.36 -0.24 25.37
C ALA A 96 -14.07 1.11 25.15
N LYS A 97 -13.72 2.12 25.94
CA LYS A 97 -14.29 3.47 25.81
C LYS A 97 -13.91 4.06 24.45
N GLY A 98 -14.87 4.11 23.53
CA GLY A 98 -14.65 4.58 22.15
C GLY A 98 -14.37 3.46 21.13
N GLY A 99 -14.32 2.20 21.58
CA GLY A 99 -13.88 1.07 20.77
C GLY A 99 -12.36 0.86 20.84
N ASP A 100 -11.92 -0.37 20.56
CA ASP A 100 -10.50 -0.70 20.41
C ASP A 100 -10.33 -1.80 19.37
N HIS A 101 -9.43 -1.60 18.41
CA HIS A 101 -9.04 -2.61 17.43
C HIS A 101 -7.66 -3.20 17.74
N TYR A 102 -7.60 -4.52 17.85
CA TYR A 102 -6.34 -5.26 18.03
C TYR A 102 -5.99 -6.07 16.79
N TYR A 103 -4.74 -5.97 16.34
CA TYR A 103 -4.20 -6.66 15.16
C TYR A 103 -3.22 -7.73 15.59
N THR A 104 -3.35 -8.94 15.04
CA THR A 104 -2.44 -10.04 15.35
C THR A 104 -2.24 -10.99 14.18
N LYS A 105 -1.04 -11.56 14.08
CA LYS A 105 -0.76 -12.69 13.18
C LYS A 105 -1.29 -14.03 13.71
N SER A 106 -1.64 -14.09 15.00
CA SER A 106 -2.05 -15.30 15.68
C SER A 106 -3.56 -15.45 15.65
N ASN A 107 -4.07 -16.35 14.83
CA ASN A 107 -5.49 -16.72 14.84
C ASN A 107 -5.91 -17.27 16.23
N TYR A 108 -5.01 -17.97 16.91
CA TYR A 108 -5.26 -18.45 18.26
C TYR A 108 -5.48 -17.30 19.24
N GLU A 109 -4.63 -16.28 19.25
CA GLU A 109 -4.77 -15.11 20.13
C GLU A 109 -6.08 -14.36 19.88
N ALA A 110 -6.41 -14.11 18.62
CA ALA A 110 -7.68 -13.48 18.23
C ALA A 110 -8.88 -14.31 18.73
N ASN A 111 -8.84 -15.64 18.60
CA ASN A 111 -9.87 -16.52 19.18
C ASN A 111 -9.99 -16.40 20.71
N GLN A 112 -8.86 -16.29 21.42
CA GLN A 112 -8.90 -16.12 22.88
C GLN A 112 -9.54 -14.79 23.28
N LEU A 113 -9.28 -13.70 22.54
CA LEU A 113 -9.93 -12.41 22.77
C LEU A 113 -11.43 -12.47 22.48
N VAL A 114 -11.83 -13.13 21.40
CA VAL A 114 -13.25 -13.32 21.07
C VAL A 114 -13.99 -14.13 22.14
N LYS A 115 -13.36 -15.18 22.69
CA LYS A 115 -13.90 -15.92 23.85
C LYS A 115 -14.09 -15.04 25.09
N LYS A 116 -13.29 -13.98 25.23
CA LYS A 116 -13.39 -12.98 26.30
C LYS A 116 -14.39 -11.85 25.98
N GLY A 117 -15.18 -11.98 24.91
CA GLY A 117 -16.25 -11.04 24.56
C GLY A 117 -15.91 -10.04 23.46
N TRP A 118 -14.70 -10.08 22.90
CA TRP A 118 -14.35 -9.29 21.72
C TRP A 118 -15.10 -9.81 20.48
N LYS A 119 -15.17 -9.00 19.43
CA LYS A 119 -15.83 -9.34 18.17
C LYS A 119 -14.81 -9.57 17.06
N TRP A 120 -15.07 -10.55 16.22
CA TRP A 120 -14.34 -10.70 14.98
C TRP A 120 -14.65 -9.51 14.07
N ASP A 121 -13.59 -8.92 13.51
CA ASP A 121 -13.72 -8.02 12.37
C ASP A 121 -13.53 -8.81 11.06
N ASN A 122 -13.99 -8.26 9.95
CA ASN A 122 -13.92 -8.85 8.60
C ASN A 122 -14.40 -10.31 8.58
N LYS A 123 -15.41 -10.64 9.41
CA LYS A 123 -15.95 -11.99 9.57
C LYS A 123 -14.88 -13.04 9.92
N GLY A 124 -13.82 -12.64 10.63
CA GLY A 124 -12.69 -13.49 11.02
C GLY A 124 -11.68 -13.76 9.91
N GLN A 125 -11.86 -13.17 8.72
CA GLN A 125 -10.89 -13.25 7.64
C GLN A 125 -9.76 -12.24 7.82
N PRO A 126 -8.55 -12.50 7.29
CA PRO A 126 -7.45 -11.55 7.35
C PRO A 126 -7.83 -10.20 6.73
N VAL A 127 -7.50 -9.10 7.41
CA VAL A 127 -7.74 -7.72 6.93
C VAL A 127 -6.65 -7.25 5.95
N PHE A 128 -5.46 -7.84 6.07
CA PHE A 128 -4.35 -7.76 5.13
C PHE A 128 -3.32 -8.85 5.46
N TYR A 129 -2.22 -8.88 4.72
CA TYR A 129 -1.13 -9.84 4.89
C TYR A 129 0.18 -9.10 5.17
N SER A 130 1.02 -9.67 6.02
CA SER A 130 2.39 -9.20 6.22
C SER A 130 3.36 -10.01 5.35
N GLY A 131 4.45 -9.42 4.92
CA GLY A 131 5.49 -10.10 4.14
C GLY A 131 6.45 -9.11 3.51
N GLY A 132 7.34 -9.63 2.67
CA GLY A 132 8.45 -8.85 2.13
C GLY A 132 9.55 -8.61 3.17
N ASN A 133 10.47 -7.70 2.85
CA ASN A 133 11.66 -7.41 3.66
C ASN A 133 11.52 -6.14 4.51
N ILE A 134 10.36 -5.48 4.48
CA ILE A 134 10.11 -4.26 5.23
C ILE A 134 9.41 -4.64 6.54
N PRO A 135 10.08 -4.50 7.70
CA PRO A 135 9.45 -4.74 8.98
C PRO A 135 8.41 -3.65 9.28
N VAL A 136 7.27 -4.04 9.86
CA VAL A 136 6.27 -3.13 10.42
C VAL A 136 6.37 -3.23 11.94
N TYR A 137 6.56 -2.10 12.61
CA TYR A 137 6.72 -2.02 14.05
C TYR A 137 5.47 -1.46 14.72
N VAL A 138 5.18 -1.95 15.92
CA VAL A 138 4.17 -1.34 16.81
C VAL A 138 4.88 -0.34 17.70
N ALA A 139 4.47 0.93 17.64
CA ALA A 139 4.95 1.92 18.58
C ALA A 139 4.31 1.64 19.96
N PHE A 140 5.14 1.34 20.95
CA PHE A 140 4.70 1.16 22.33
C PHE A 140 4.74 2.49 23.08
N ASN A 141 3.63 2.87 23.70
CA ASN A 141 3.56 4.02 24.61
C ASN A 141 2.88 3.58 25.92
N PRO A 142 3.59 3.53 27.07
CA PRO A 142 3.02 3.07 28.33
C PRO A 142 1.94 4.02 28.91
N ASN A 143 1.88 5.26 28.43
CA ASN A 143 0.90 6.26 28.86
C ASN A 143 -0.33 6.30 27.95
N ALA A 144 -0.40 5.43 26.94
CA ALA A 144 -1.49 5.42 26.00
C ALA A 144 -2.71 4.67 26.59
N SER A 145 -3.92 5.19 26.34
CA SER A 145 -5.15 4.45 26.61
C SER A 145 -5.30 3.28 25.65
N SER A 146 -6.09 2.27 26.03
CA SER A 146 -6.57 1.20 25.14
C SER A 146 -6.96 1.77 23.76
N GLY A 147 -6.53 1.13 22.67
CA GLY A 147 -6.76 1.61 21.31
C GLY A 147 -5.61 2.39 20.68
N SER A 148 -4.67 2.93 21.46
CA SER A 148 -3.62 3.81 20.92
C SER A 148 -2.44 3.05 20.28
N HIS A 149 -2.73 2.06 19.42
CA HIS A 149 -1.72 1.31 18.69
C HIS A 149 -1.42 1.98 17.34
N ASN A 150 -0.16 2.35 17.13
CA ASN A 150 0.32 2.85 15.83
C ASN A 150 1.28 1.83 15.21
N PHE A 151 1.05 1.50 13.94
CA PHE A 151 1.89 0.63 13.14
C PHE A 151 2.64 1.50 12.12
N THR A 152 3.97 1.41 12.11
CA THR A 152 4.87 2.18 11.25
C THR A 152 5.95 1.33 10.62
#